data_AF-A0A968Q1C4-F1
#
_entry.id   AF-A0A968Q1C4-F1
#
_cell.length_a   1.000
_cell.length_b   1.000
_cell.length_c   1.000
_cell.angle_alpha   90.00
_cell.angle_beta   90.00
_cell.angle_gamma   90.00
#
_symmetry.space_group_name_H-M   'P 1'
#
loop_
_entity.id
_entity.type
_entity.pdbx_description
1 polymer ?
#
loop_
_entity_poly.entity_id
_entity_poly.type
_entity_poly.pdbx_seq_one_letter_code
_entity_poly.pdbx_strand_id
1 'polypeptide(L)' 'MLPSDPDYPRIVLSFTYRGFQLDLDESEDNGQPIFSVWANHDQGCAVAVPGVVSRSEAIYKAKQWVNRRLNHK' A
#
# COMPACT_ATOMS: atom_id res chain seq x y z
N MET A 1 28.43 5.57 -13.65
CA MET A 1 27.12 4.99 -13.30
C MET A 1 26.24 6.18 -12.92
N LEU A 2 25.27 6.55 -13.76
CA LEU A 2 24.29 7.56 -13.38
C LEU A 2 23.47 6.99 -12.22
N PRO A 3 23.11 7.80 -11.20
CA PRO A 3 22.20 7.31 -10.16
C PRO A 3 20.91 6.86 -10.85
N SER A 4 20.46 5.65 -10.52
CA SER A 4 19.14 5.15 -10.92
C SER A 4 18.10 6.22 -10.57
N ASP A 5 17.15 6.47 -11.48
CA ASP A 5 16.05 7.36 -11.16
C ASP A 5 15.39 6.91 -9.84
N PRO A 6 15.12 7.83 -8.91
CA PRO A 6 14.49 7.48 -7.65
C PRO A 6 13.12 6.84 -7.92
N ASP A 7 12.85 5.71 -7.26
CA ASP A 7 11.58 5.01 -7.35
C ASP A 7 10.51 5.79 -6.57
N TYR A 8 9.84 6.69 -7.27
CA TYR A 8 8.75 7.48 -6.71
C TYR A 8 7.49 6.63 -6.59
N PRO A 9 6.71 6.78 -5.50
CA PRO A 9 5.44 6.09 -5.36
C PRO A 9 4.55 6.33 -6.59
N ARG A 10 4.10 5.24 -7.20
CA ARG A 10 3.16 5.22 -8.32
C ARG A 10 1.84 4.68 -7.81
N ILE A 11 1.05 5.56 -7.20
CA ILE A 11 -0.30 5.22 -6.72
C ILE A 11 -1.19 4.93 -7.93
N VAL A 12 -1.57 3.66 -8.10
CA VAL A 12 -2.44 3.20 -9.20
C VAL A 12 -3.89 3.02 -8.77
N LEU A 13 -4.17 3.00 -7.46
CA LEU A 13 -5.53 2.96 -6.93
C LEU A 13 -5.59 3.59 -5.53
N SER A 14 -6.60 4.42 -5.31
CA SER A 14 -6.89 5.06 -4.03
C SER A 14 -8.34 4.81 -3.65
N PHE A 15 -8.60 4.32 -2.43
CA PHE A 15 -9.96 4.10 -1.94
C PHE A 15 -10.06 4.17 -0.42
N THR A 16 -11.20 4.63 0.07
CA THR A 16 -11.47 4.68 1.51
C THR A 16 -12.04 3.35 2.01
N TYR A 17 -11.53 2.86 3.15
CA TYR A 17 -12.07 1.70 3.85
C TYR A 17 -12.07 1.92 5.37
N ARG A 18 -13.27 1.95 5.98
CA ARG A 18 -13.49 2.10 7.43
C ARG A 18 -12.71 3.28 8.06
N GLY A 19 -12.70 4.43 7.39
CA GLY A 19 -12.06 5.65 7.87
C GLY A 19 -10.56 5.77 7.55
N PHE A 20 -9.98 4.79 6.84
CA PHE A 20 -8.63 4.88 6.29
C PHE A 20 -8.69 5.12 4.80
N GLN A 21 -7.91 6.06 4.30
CA GLN A 21 -7.60 6.19 2.89
C GLN A 21 -6.49 5.18 2.54
N LEU A 22 -6.78 4.21 1.70
CA LEU A 22 -5.85 3.18 1.25
C LEU A 22 -5.33 3.53 -0.14
N ASP A 23 -4.03 3.80 -0.23
CA ASP A 23 -3.35 4.15 -1.48
C ASP A 23 -2.44 2.97 -1.87
N LEU A 24 -2.82 2.32 -2.97
CA LEU A 24 -2.12 1.19 -3.54
C LEU A 24 -1.11 1.68 -4.57
N ASP A 25 0.14 1.40 -4.27
CA ASP A 25 1.32 1.73 -5.04
C ASP A 25 1.77 0.50 -5.84
N GLU A 26 2.23 0.74 -7.07
CA GLU A 26 2.73 -0.30 -7.96
C GLU A 26 4.15 0.04 -8.40
N SER A 27 5.12 -0.71 -7.88
CA SER A 27 6.54 -0.63 -8.25
C SER A 27 6.96 -1.88 -9.02
N GLU A 28 8.21 -1.90 -9.46
CA GLU A 28 8.82 -3.06 -10.12
C GLU A 28 10.08 -3.47 -9.34
N ASP A 29 10.17 -4.76 -9.00
CA ASP A 29 11.38 -5.36 -8.45
C ASP A 29 11.79 -6.54 -9.34
N ASN A 30 13.01 -6.47 -9.90
CA ASN A 30 13.55 -7.48 -10.82
C ASN A 30 12.61 -7.86 -12.00
N GLY A 31 11.91 -6.89 -12.59
CA GLY A 31 10.97 -7.13 -13.68
C GLY A 31 9.60 -7.68 -13.25
N GLN A 32 9.35 -7.80 -11.94
CA GLN A 32 8.08 -8.24 -11.39
C GLN A 32 7.33 -7.08 -10.73
N PRO A 33 6.02 -6.90 -11.00
CA PRO A 33 5.24 -5.88 -10.32
C PRO A 33 5.10 -6.22 -8.83
N ILE A 34 5.38 -5.22 -7.99
CA ILE A 34 5.18 -5.28 -6.54
C ILE A 34 4.12 -4.25 -6.16
N PHE A 35 3.15 -4.69 -5.37
CA PHE A 35 2.05 -3.88 -4.87
C PHE A 35 2.23 -3.62 -3.39
N SER A 36 2.41 -2.35 -3.02
CA SER A 36 2.42 -1.89 -1.64
C SER A 36 1.15 -1.09 -1.34
N VAL A 37 0.75 -1.00 -0.06
CA VAL A 37 -0.44 -0.24 0.34
C VAL A 37 -0.13 0.62 1.56
N TRP A 38 -0.37 1.91 1.41
CA TRP A 38 -0.32 2.91 2.47
C TRP A 38 -1.73 3.14 3.02
N ALA A 39 -1.84 3.20 4.35
CA ALA A 39 -3.06 3.52 5.06
C ALA A 39 -2.93 4.90 5.72
N ASN A 40 -3.59 5.88 5.11
CA ASN A 40 -3.65 7.26 5.52
C ASN A 40 -4.89 7.53 6.38
N HIS A 41 -4.75 8.34 7.42
CA HIS A 41 -5.85 8.90 8.21
C HIS A 41 -5.45 10.28 8.75
N ASP A 42 -6.40 11.01 9.35
CA ASP A 42 -6.21 12.41 9.77
C ASP A 42 -5.04 12.65 10.74
N GLN A 43 -4.55 11.60 11.40
CA GLN A 43 -3.49 11.68 12.41
C GLN A 43 -2.18 11.05 11.94
N GLY A 44 -2.09 10.56 10.69
CA GLY A 44 -0.84 10.02 10.15
C GLY A 44 -1.01 8.99 9.05
N CYS A 45 0.10 8.36 8.72
CA CYS A 45 0.24 7.37 7.66
C CYS A 45 0.94 6.13 8.19
N ALA A 46 0.54 4.95 7.71
CA ALA A 46 1.22 3.69 8.01
C ALA A 46 1.26 2.79 6.78
N VAL A 47 2.31 1.97 6.66
CA VAL A 47 2.38 0.92 5.64
C VAL A 47 1.49 -0.25 6.09
N ALA A 48 0.38 -0.47 5.38
CA ALA A 48 -0.53 -1.58 5.65
C ALA A 48 -0.06 -2.89 4.99
N VAL A 49 0.53 -2.78 3.80
CA VAL A 49 1.13 -3.89 3.05
C VAL A 49 2.47 -3.43 2.47
N PRO A 50 3.61 -4.01 2.88
CA PRO A 50 4.92 -3.57 2.40
C PRO A 50 5.23 -3.97 0.95
N GLY A 51 4.59 -5.04 0.45
CA GLY A 51 4.80 -5.53 -0.91
C GLY A 51 4.22 -6.93 -1.10
N VAL A 52 3.49 -7.14 -2.19
CA VAL A 52 3.04 -8.45 -2.68
C VAL A 52 2.94 -8.43 -4.21
N VAL A 53 3.03 -9.59 -4.85
CA VAL A 53 3.05 -9.70 -6.32
C VAL A 53 1.66 -9.66 -6.97
N SER A 54 0.59 -9.55 -6.16
CA SER A 54 -0.79 -9.55 -6.62
C SER A 54 -1.57 -8.37 -6.08
N ARG A 55 -2.18 -7.60 -7.00
CA ARG A 55 -3.05 -6.46 -6.66
C ARG A 55 -4.22 -6.87 -5.77
N SER A 56 -4.87 -7.99 -6.06
CA SER A 56 -6.02 -8.46 -5.28
C SER A 56 -5.60 -8.89 -3.87
N GLU A 57 -4.42 -9.50 -3.74
CA GLU A 57 -3.83 -9.86 -2.46
C GLU A 57 -3.47 -8.61 -1.64
N ALA A 58 -2.90 -7.58 -2.28
CA ALA A 58 -2.59 -6.30 -1.63
C ALA A 58 -3.84 -5.66 -1.04
N ILE A 59 -4.93 -5.59 -1.81
CA ILE A 59 -6.22 -5.05 -1.36
C ILE A 59 -6.79 -5.89 -0.21
N TYR A 60 -6.74 -7.22 -0.32
CA TYR A 60 -7.22 -8.12 0.72
C TYR A 60 -6.47 -7.93 2.03
N LYS A 61 -5.13 -7.94 1.99
CA LYS A 61 -4.28 -7.75 3.17
C LYS A 61 -4.42 -6.36 3.77
N ALA A 62 -4.57 -5.32 2.96
CA ALA A 62 -4.80 -3.96 3.45
C ALA A 62 -6.11 -3.87 4.25
N LYS A 63 -7.21 -4.47 3.76
CA LYS A 63 -8.47 -4.53 4.51
C LYS A 63 -8.32 -5.34 5.81
N GLN A 64 -7.60 -6.46 5.78
CA GLN A 64 -7.31 -7.22 7.00
C GLN A 64 -6.50 -6.41 8.01
N TRP A 65 -5.49 -5.66 7.56
CA TRP A 65 -4.70 -4.79 8.41
C TRP A 65 -5.58 -3.74 9.10
N VAL A 66 -6.48 -3.08 8.35
CA VAL A 66 -7.43 -2.11 8.92
C VAL A 66 -8.34 -2.79 9.96
N ASN A 67 -8.89 -3.96 9.64
CA ASN A 67 -9.77 -4.69 10.55
C ASN A 67 -9.05 -5.08 11.85
N ARG A 68 -7.80 -5.55 11.78
CA ARG A 68 -6.99 -5.83 12.97
C ARG A 68 -6.78 -4.56 13.79
N ARG A 69 -6.38 -3.47 13.14
CA ARG A 69 -6.09 -2.20 13.84
C ARG A 69 -7.30 -1.62 14.55
N LEU A 70 -8.51 -1.80 14.00
CA LEU A 70 -9.76 -1.38 14.64
C LEU A 70 -10.20 -2.32 15.77
N ASN A 71 -9.83 -3.60 15.74
CA ASN A 71 -10.14 -4.55 16.81
C ASN A 71 -9.21 -4.42 18.03
N HIS A 72 -8.07 -3.72 17.88
CA HIS A 72 -7.10 -3.47 18.95
C HIS A 72 -7.18 -2.04 19.53
N LYS A 73 -8.19 -1.26 19.14
CA LYS A 73 -8.55 0.03 19.75
C LYS A 73 -9.70 -0.16 20.72
#